data_AF-A0A7X3G3J3-F1
#
_entry.id   AF-A0A7X3G3J3-F1
#
_cell.length_a   1.000
_cell.length_b   1.000
_cell.length_c   1.000
_cell.angle_alpha   90.00
_cell.angle_beta   90.00
_cell.angle_gamma   90.00
#
_symmetry.space_group_name_H-M   'P 1'
#
loop_
_entity.id
_entity.type
_entity.pdbx_description
1 polymer ?
#
loop_
_entity_poly.entity_id
_entity_poly.type
_entity_poly.pdbx_seq_one_letter_code
_entity_poly.pdbx_strand_id
1 'polypeptide(L)'
;MTTRKKILGSHVKRLLSGVSDHGRRHLSEVETDLVQTTLLLEEAVEKLTSSFMAIHHVVDSRQEAINRLLAGQAPTAEESACLTGMSGEIAGHVNAAVTSMQFQDMTSQLLDRTLRRVTGLREFLTTLSEHGDEILPESDGDEIVERLGKVSMALAIQSLELRSMLRKSVEQRHLESGDVELF
;
A
#
# COMPACT_ATOMS: atom_id res chain seq x y z
N MET A 1 -49.11 5.86 17.12
CA MET A 1 -48.41 4.78 16.40
C MET A 1 -47.65 5.24 15.15
N THR A 2 -48.22 6.10 14.29
CA THR A 2 -47.61 6.50 13.00
C THR A 2 -46.30 7.28 13.14
N THR A 3 -46.15 8.12 14.16
CA THR A 3 -44.94 8.93 14.41
C THR A 3 -43.77 8.07 14.91
N ARG A 4 -44.02 7.13 15.83
CA ARG A 4 -43.01 6.21 16.37
C ARG A 4 -42.41 5.31 15.29
N LYS A 5 -43.25 4.76 14.41
CA LYS A 5 -42.81 3.95 13.25
C LYS A 5 -41.95 4.77 12.28
N LYS A 6 -42.26 6.06 12.07
CA LYS A 6 -41.46 6.97 11.24
C LYS A 6 -40.10 7.29 11.87
N ILE A 7 -40.04 7.50 13.18
CA ILE A 7 -38.78 7.77 13.92
C ILE A 7 -37.87 6.53 13.90
N LEU A 8 -38.41 5.35 14.20
CA LEU A 8 -37.66 4.10 14.13
C LEU A 8 -37.12 3.85 12.73
N GLY A 9 -37.96 4.02 11.70
CA GLY A 9 -37.55 3.87 10.31
C GLY A 9 -36.45 4.85 9.88
N SER A 10 -36.44 6.08 10.39
CA SER A 10 -35.39 7.05 10.09
C SER A 10 -34.06 6.70 10.76
N HIS A 11 -34.08 6.17 11.98
CA HIS A 11 -32.88 5.70 12.69
C HIS A 11 -32.27 4.46 12.04
N VAL A 12 -33.10 3.47 11.69
CA VAL A 12 -32.66 2.29 10.96
C VAL A 12 -32.06 2.70 9.61
N LYS A 13 -32.75 3.56 8.84
CA LYS A 13 -32.22 4.06 7.57
C LYS A 13 -30.87 4.74 7.74
N ARG A 14 -30.73 5.62 8.73
CA ARG A 14 -29.48 6.34 9.01
C ARG A 14 -28.34 5.39 9.39
N LEU A 15 -28.63 4.39 10.21
CA LEU A 15 -27.64 3.39 10.61
C LEU A 15 -27.18 2.57 9.40
N LEU A 16 -28.12 2.01 8.63
CA LEU A 16 -27.82 1.21 7.45
C LEU A 16 -27.08 2.01 6.37
N SER A 17 -27.49 3.26 6.11
CA SER A 17 -26.76 4.13 5.18
C SER A 17 -25.36 4.45 5.69
N GLY A 18 -25.22 4.73 7.00
CA GLY A 18 -23.92 5.02 7.61
C GLY A 18 -22.95 3.85 7.49
N VAL A 19 -23.42 2.64 7.82
CA VAL A 19 -22.62 1.40 7.71
C VAL A 19 -22.26 1.11 6.25
N SER A 20 -23.22 1.19 5.32
CA SER A 20 -22.99 0.97 3.89
C SER A 20 -21.99 1.96 3.31
N ASP A 21 -22.16 3.26 3.58
CA ASP A 21 -21.29 4.31 3.04
C ASP A 21 -19.88 4.24 3.63
N HIS A 22 -19.77 3.91 4.92
CA HIS A 22 -18.49 3.73 5.59
C HIS A 22 -17.75 2.49 5.06
N GLY A 23 -18.43 1.34 5.02
CA GLY A 23 -17.87 0.09 4.49
C GLY A 23 -17.42 0.23 3.04
N ARG A 24 -18.27 0.78 2.16
CA ARG A 24 -17.92 0.99 0.75
C ARG A 24 -16.68 1.86 0.57
N ARG A 25 -16.57 2.94 1.35
CA ARG A 25 -15.42 3.85 1.27
C ARG A 25 -14.13 3.15 1.68
N HIS A 26 -14.11 2.48 2.84
CA HIS A 26 -12.92 1.79 3.32
C HIS A 26 -12.49 0.66 2.40
N LEU A 27 -13.45 -0.12 1.87
CA LEU A 27 -13.15 -1.18 0.89
C LEU A 27 -12.60 -0.62 -0.41
N SER A 28 -13.17 0.48 -0.93
CA SER A 28 -12.66 1.13 -2.14
C SER A 28 -11.24 1.69 -1.96
N GLU A 29 -10.94 2.25 -0.78
CA GLU A 29 -9.58 2.71 -0.47
C GLU A 29 -8.59 1.55 -0.31
N VAL A 30 -9.01 0.44 0.31
CA VAL A 30 -8.21 -0.80 0.37
C VAL A 30 -7.93 -1.34 -1.02
N GLU A 31 -8.94 -1.39 -1.90
CA GLU A 31 -8.79 -1.84 -3.28
C GLU A 31 -7.78 -0.97 -4.04
N THR A 32 -7.85 0.36 -3.86
CA THR A 32 -6.91 1.30 -4.47
C THR A 32 -5.48 1.08 -3.95
N ASP A 33 -5.31 0.96 -2.63
CA ASP A 33 -4.00 0.75 -1.99
C ASP A 33 -3.39 -0.61 -2.46
N LEU A 34 -4.21 -1.66 -2.64
CA LEU A 34 -3.79 -2.97 -3.16
C LEU A 34 -3.43 -2.93 -4.64
N VAL A 35 -4.24 -2.29 -5.50
CA VAL A 35 -3.91 -2.11 -6.92
C VAL A 35 -2.60 -1.36 -7.08
N GLN A 36 -2.39 -0.29 -6.30
CA GLN A 36 -1.14 0.45 -6.31
C GLN A 36 0.06 -0.41 -5.87
N THR A 37 -0.14 -1.27 -4.85
CA THR A 37 0.89 -2.22 -4.41
C THR A 37 1.28 -3.17 -5.55
N THR A 38 0.31 -3.71 -6.29
CA THR A 38 0.58 -4.57 -7.45
C THR A 38 1.40 -3.85 -8.53
N LEU A 39 1.01 -2.64 -8.89
CA LEU A 39 1.72 -1.85 -9.91
C LEU A 39 3.17 -1.55 -9.51
N LEU A 40 3.40 -1.18 -8.25
CA LEU A 40 4.75 -0.93 -7.73
C LEU A 40 5.61 -2.20 -7.73
N LEU A 41 5.03 -3.35 -7.42
CA LEU A 41 5.74 -4.64 -7.46
C LEU A 41 6.09 -5.04 -8.89
N GLU A 42 5.19 -4.85 -9.85
CA GLU A 42 5.46 -5.13 -11.27
C GLU A 42 6.60 -4.25 -11.81
N GLU A 43 6.54 -2.94 -11.57
CA GLU A 43 7.60 -2.00 -11.98
C GLU A 43 8.95 -2.34 -11.34
N ALA A 44 8.94 -2.72 -10.06
CA ALA A 44 10.14 -3.13 -9.35
C ALA A 44 10.78 -4.39 -9.91
N VAL A 45 9.97 -5.42 -10.19
CA VAL A 45 10.45 -6.66 -10.79
C VAL A 45 11.05 -6.41 -12.16
N GLU A 46 10.42 -5.56 -12.98
CA GLU A 46 10.93 -5.17 -14.30
C GLU A 46 12.28 -4.45 -14.18
N LYS A 47 12.38 -3.45 -13.29
CA LYS A 47 13.63 -2.67 -13.08
C LYS A 47 14.77 -3.52 -12.54
N LEU A 48 14.49 -4.40 -11.57
CA LEU A 48 15.48 -5.33 -11.03
C LEU A 48 15.94 -6.34 -12.10
N THR A 49 15.01 -6.88 -12.88
CA THR A 49 15.32 -7.80 -13.98
C THR A 49 16.19 -7.12 -15.02
N SER A 50 15.82 -5.91 -15.45
CA SER A 50 16.59 -5.11 -16.41
C SER A 50 18.01 -4.81 -15.91
N SER A 51 18.13 -4.36 -14.65
CA SER A 51 19.43 -4.08 -14.03
C SER A 51 20.31 -5.34 -13.93
N PHE A 52 19.72 -6.47 -13.54
CA PHE A 52 20.42 -7.75 -13.45
C PHE A 52 20.91 -8.24 -14.81
N MET A 53 20.06 -8.19 -15.84
CA MET A 53 20.42 -8.59 -17.20
C MET A 53 21.52 -7.69 -17.78
N ALA A 54 21.47 -6.38 -17.50
CA ALA A 54 22.52 -5.46 -17.91
C ALA A 54 23.87 -5.76 -17.22
N ILE A 55 23.86 -6.03 -15.91
CA ILE A 55 25.07 -6.47 -15.18
C ILE A 55 25.62 -7.76 -15.81
N HIS A 56 24.77 -8.75 -16.06
CA HIS A 56 25.18 -10.03 -16.66
C HIS A 56 25.84 -9.82 -18.01
N HIS A 57 25.25 -8.99 -18.88
CA HIS A 57 25.81 -8.68 -20.19
C HIS A 57 27.19 -8.01 -20.10
N VAL A 58 27.37 -7.06 -19.17
CA VAL A 58 28.67 -6.40 -18.96
C VAL A 58 29.71 -7.40 -18.43
N VAL A 59 29.31 -8.30 -17.52
CA VAL A 59 30.19 -9.36 -17.00
C VAL A 59 30.59 -10.35 -18.10
N ASP A 60 29.66 -10.79 -18.94
CA ASP A 60 29.94 -11.67 -20.08
C ASP A 60 30.92 -11.02 -21.05
N SER A 61 30.67 -9.77 -21.44
CA SER A 61 31.55 -9.01 -22.34
C SER A 61 32.95 -8.85 -21.75
N ARG A 62 33.04 -8.59 -20.44
CA ARG A 62 34.32 -8.54 -19.72
C ARG A 62 35.04 -9.90 -19.76
N GLN A 63 34.31 -11.00 -19.52
CA GLN A 63 34.89 -12.34 -19.52
C GLN A 63 35.38 -12.74 -20.91
N GLU A 64 34.66 -12.39 -21.98
CA GLU A 64 35.11 -12.59 -23.36
C GLU A 64 36.40 -11.82 -23.65
N ALA A 65 36.48 -10.55 -23.27
CA ALA A 65 37.68 -9.74 -23.43
C ALA A 65 38.87 -10.35 -22.68
N ILE A 66 38.68 -10.80 -21.44
CA ILE A 66 39.72 -11.51 -20.67
C ILE A 66 40.16 -12.81 -21.37
N ASN A 67 39.21 -13.61 -21.89
CA ASN A 67 39.54 -14.85 -22.57
C ASN A 67 40.39 -14.61 -23.83
N ARG A 68 40.14 -13.52 -24.58
CA ARG A 68 40.97 -13.14 -25.74
C ARG A 68 42.39 -12.76 -25.33
N LEU A 69 42.55 -12.04 -24.21
CA LEU A 69 43.87 -11.71 -23.65
C LEU A 69 44.65 -12.97 -23.24
N LEU A 70 43.97 -13.90 -22.56
CA LEU A 70 44.58 -15.18 -22.15
C LEU A 70 44.97 -16.06 -23.34
N ALA A 71 44.30 -15.91 -24.49
CA ALA A 71 44.67 -16.59 -25.73
C ALA A 71 45.93 -16.02 -26.41
N GLY A 72 46.60 -15.02 -25.80
CA GLY A 72 47.85 -14.45 -26.29
C GLY A 72 47.67 -13.28 -27.27
N GLN A 73 46.46 -12.74 -27.39
CA GLN A 73 46.21 -11.51 -28.15
C GLN A 73 46.56 -10.30 -27.27
N ALA A 74 47.44 -9.41 -27.77
CA ALA A 74 47.69 -8.15 -27.07
C ALA A 74 46.42 -7.27 -27.13
N PRO A 75 45.98 -6.68 -25.99
CA PRO A 75 44.81 -5.82 -25.98
C PRO A 75 45.02 -4.63 -26.91
N THR A 76 44.02 -4.31 -27.71
CA THR A 76 43.95 -3.00 -28.36
C THR A 76 43.72 -1.90 -27.31
N ALA A 77 44.05 -0.65 -27.67
CA ALA A 77 43.78 0.50 -26.80
C ALA A 77 42.27 0.66 -26.52
N GLU A 78 41.42 0.32 -27.50
CA GLU A 78 39.96 0.32 -27.36
C GLU A 78 39.48 -0.76 -26.39
N GLU A 79 40.01 -1.98 -26.46
CA GLU A 79 39.65 -3.05 -25.51
C GLU A 79 40.10 -2.73 -24.07
N SER A 80 41.28 -2.12 -23.91
CA SER A 80 41.75 -1.68 -22.60
C SER A 80 40.88 -0.56 -22.01
N ALA A 81 40.48 0.41 -22.84
CA ALA A 81 39.56 1.47 -22.44
C ALA A 81 38.17 0.90 -22.09
N CYS A 82 37.66 -0.02 -22.90
CA CYS A 82 36.39 -0.70 -22.70
C CYS A 82 36.37 -1.50 -21.38
N LEU A 83 37.39 -2.33 -21.12
CA LEU A 83 37.54 -3.07 -19.87
C LEU A 83 37.57 -2.17 -18.64
N THR A 84 38.16 -0.98 -18.77
CA THR A 84 38.19 0.01 -17.68
C THR A 84 36.80 0.63 -17.45
N GLY A 85 36.05 0.91 -18.52
CA GLY A 85 34.69 1.46 -18.48
C GLY A 85 33.63 0.51 -17.92
N MET A 86 33.76 -0.80 -18.17
CA MET A 86 32.80 -1.83 -17.74
C MET A 86 32.57 -1.85 -16.22
N SER A 87 33.57 -1.51 -15.40
CA SER A 87 33.39 -1.45 -13.94
C SER A 87 32.47 -0.29 -13.52
N GLY A 88 32.51 0.83 -14.27
CA GLY A 88 31.59 1.95 -14.08
C GLY A 88 30.16 1.61 -14.52
N GLU A 89 30.01 0.86 -15.61
CA GLU A 89 28.69 0.39 -16.08
C GLU A 89 28.04 -0.57 -15.07
N ILE A 90 28.80 -1.54 -14.54
CA ILE A 90 28.30 -2.43 -13.47
C ILE A 90 27.88 -1.61 -12.25
N ALA A 91 28.69 -0.64 -11.81
CA ALA A 91 28.35 0.23 -10.68
C ALA A 91 27.04 1.01 -10.94
N GLY A 92 26.84 1.51 -12.16
CA GLY A 92 25.61 2.18 -12.57
C GLY A 92 24.38 1.27 -12.49
N HIS A 93 24.47 0.04 -13.00
CA HIS A 93 23.37 -0.91 -12.94
C HIS A 93 23.09 -1.42 -11.52
N VAL A 94 24.12 -1.62 -10.70
CA VAL A 94 23.96 -1.95 -9.28
C VAL A 94 23.26 -0.80 -8.54
N ASN A 95 23.66 0.44 -8.78
CA ASN A 95 23.00 1.60 -8.18
C ASN A 95 21.52 1.68 -8.59
N ALA A 96 21.21 1.47 -9.88
CA ALA A 96 19.82 1.43 -10.35
C ALA A 96 19.00 0.31 -9.67
N ALA A 97 19.57 -0.88 -9.49
CA ALA A 97 18.93 -1.97 -8.77
C ALA A 97 18.69 -1.62 -7.29
N VAL A 98 19.67 -1.00 -6.63
CA VAL A 98 19.57 -0.58 -5.22
C VAL A 98 18.49 0.49 -5.05
N THR A 99 18.49 1.52 -5.88
CA THR A 99 17.44 2.55 -5.86
C THR A 99 16.06 1.94 -6.11
N SER A 100 15.97 0.97 -7.01
CA SER A 100 14.70 0.29 -7.28
C SER A 100 14.14 -0.36 -6.02
N MET A 101 14.97 -0.93 -5.12
CA MET A 101 14.52 -1.57 -3.86
C MET A 101 13.71 -0.65 -2.93
N GLN A 102 13.69 0.67 -3.15
CA GLN A 102 12.77 1.60 -2.47
C GLN A 102 11.28 1.23 -2.64
N PHE A 103 10.91 0.44 -3.67
CA PHE A 103 9.57 -0.12 -3.79
C PHE A 103 9.15 -0.91 -2.54
N GLN A 104 10.09 -1.54 -1.83
CA GLN A 104 9.82 -2.31 -0.62
C GLN A 104 9.23 -1.40 0.47
N ASP A 105 9.80 -0.21 0.65
CA ASP A 105 9.30 0.73 1.64
C ASP A 105 7.91 1.24 1.26
N MET A 106 7.72 1.62 -0.01
CA MET A 106 6.42 2.08 -0.52
C MET A 106 5.32 1.01 -0.39
N THR A 107 5.63 -0.23 -0.76
CA THR A 107 4.68 -1.36 -0.64
C THR A 107 4.39 -1.70 0.83
N SER A 108 5.39 -1.63 1.71
CA SER A 108 5.20 -1.82 3.16
C SER A 108 4.26 -0.76 3.75
N GLN A 109 4.41 0.51 3.34
CA GLN A 109 3.52 1.59 3.75
C GLN A 109 2.07 1.38 3.27
N LEU A 110 1.87 0.98 2.01
CA LEU A 110 0.53 0.70 1.47
C LEU A 110 -0.13 -0.50 2.14
N LEU A 111 0.65 -1.54 2.47
CA LEU A 111 0.16 -2.71 3.20
C LEU A 111 -0.20 -2.37 4.65
N ASP A 112 0.62 -1.58 5.36
CA ASP A 112 0.28 -1.10 6.71
C ASP A 112 -1.01 -0.28 6.69
N ARG A 113 -1.17 0.60 5.71
CA ARG A 113 -2.39 1.39 5.52
C ARG A 113 -3.60 0.50 5.22
N THR A 114 -3.45 -0.49 4.35
CA THR A 114 -4.47 -1.50 4.06
C THR A 114 -4.88 -2.24 5.33
N LEU A 115 -3.91 -2.69 6.12
CA LEU A 115 -4.16 -3.41 7.38
C LEU A 115 -4.92 -2.54 8.39
N ARG A 116 -4.53 -1.27 8.54
CA ARG A 116 -5.24 -0.32 9.41
C ARG A 116 -6.68 -0.10 8.96
N ARG A 117 -6.93 0.03 7.66
CA ARG A 117 -8.28 0.20 7.10
C ARG A 117 -9.16 -1.01 7.35
N VAL A 118 -8.64 -2.22 7.10
CA VAL A 118 -9.35 -3.47 7.34
C VAL A 118 -9.62 -3.67 8.84
N THR A 119 -8.63 -3.42 9.69
CA THR A 119 -8.77 -3.52 11.14
C THR A 119 -9.80 -2.53 11.67
N GLY A 120 -9.74 -1.27 11.24
CA GLY A 120 -10.73 -0.26 11.61
C GLY A 120 -12.14 -0.59 11.13
N LEU A 121 -12.29 -1.15 9.92
CA LEU A 121 -13.59 -1.63 9.44
C LEU A 121 -14.11 -2.80 10.28
N ARG A 122 -13.24 -3.74 10.67
CA ARG A 122 -13.61 -4.85 11.55
C ARG A 122 -14.06 -4.36 12.92
N GLU A 123 -13.33 -3.42 13.52
CA GLU A 123 -13.70 -2.82 14.80
C GLU A 123 -15.02 -2.06 14.70
N PHE A 124 -15.24 -1.31 13.62
CA PHE A 124 -16.50 -0.64 13.33
C PHE A 124 -17.68 -1.63 13.26
N LEU A 125 -17.50 -2.77 12.59
CA LEU A 125 -18.53 -3.82 12.52
C LEU A 125 -18.71 -4.56 13.85
N THR A 126 -17.67 -4.67 14.66
CA THR A 126 -17.73 -5.25 16.01
C THR A 126 -18.57 -4.37 16.92
N THR A 127 -18.34 -3.05 16.93
CA THR A 127 -19.17 -2.08 17.65
C THR A 127 -20.64 -2.20 17.25
N LEU A 128 -20.93 -2.36 15.96
CA LEU A 128 -22.30 -2.56 15.47
C LEU A 128 -22.92 -3.86 16.02
N SER A 129 -22.17 -4.96 16.06
CA SER A 129 -22.65 -6.24 16.59
C SER A 129 -22.92 -6.15 18.09
N GLU A 130 -21.97 -5.63 18.87
CA GLU A 130 -22.08 -5.53 20.34
C GLU A 130 -23.32 -4.73 20.76
N HIS A 131 -23.56 -3.59 20.11
CA HIS A 131 -24.73 -2.78 20.42
C HIS A 131 -26.03 -3.31 19.79
N GLY A 132 -25.93 -4.16 18.76
CA GLY A 132 -27.07 -4.85 18.15
C GLY A 132 -27.59 -5.97 19.05
N ASP A 133 -26.69 -6.72 19.70
CA ASP A 133 -27.01 -7.81 20.63
C ASP A 133 -27.72 -7.33 21.90
N GLU A 134 -27.54 -6.05 22.26
CA GLU A 134 -28.28 -5.40 23.35
C GLU A 134 -29.76 -5.12 23.02
N ILE A 135 -30.16 -5.21 21.75
CA ILE A 135 -31.54 -5.01 21.32
C ILE A 135 -32.27 -6.36 21.40
N LEU A 136 -33.01 -6.56 22.50
CA LEU A 136 -33.77 -7.79 22.71
C LEU A 136 -35.05 -7.82 21.86
N PRO A 137 -35.56 -9.02 21.49
CA PRO A 137 -36.81 -9.16 20.75
C PRO A 137 -38.02 -8.51 21.43
N GLU A 138 -37.95 -8.34 22.75
CA GLU A 138 -39.02 -7.81 23.60
C GLU A 138 -38.85 -6.33 23.98
N SER A 139 -37.79 -5.67 23.48
CA SER A 139 -37.54 -4.24 23.72
C SER A 139 -38.67 -3.37 23.14
N ASP A 140 -39.09 -2.35 23.90
CA ASP A 140 -40.09 -1.40 23.41
C ASP A 140 -39.49 -0.48 22.33
N GLY A 141 -40.34 0.04 21.45
CA GLY A 141 -39.91 0.86 20.32
C GLY A 141 -39.13 2.12 20.71
N ASP A 142 -39.39 2.70 21.90
CA ASP A 142 -38.65 3.86 22.38
C ASP A 142 -37.24 3.48 22.88
N GLU A 143 -37.08 2.31 23.50
CA GLU A 143 -35.78 1.74 23.89
C GLU A 143 -34.93 1.41 22.65
N ILE A 144 -35.54 0.80 21.63
CA ILE A 144 -34.87 0.49 20.36
C ILE A 144 -34.36 1.77 19.68
N VAL A 145 -35.18 2.82 19.66
CA VAL A 145 -34.81 4.13 19.09
C VAL A 145 -33.62 4.73 19.83
N GLU A 146 -33.63 4.72 21.17
CA GLU A 146 -32.52 5.22 21.97
C GLU A 146 -31.22 4.45 21.70
N ARG A 147 -31.29 3.11 21.66
CA ARG A 147 -30.14 2.23 21.37
C ARG A 147 -29.58 2.47 19.98
N LEU A 148 -30.42 2.51 18.93
CA LEU A 148 -30.00 2.84 17.57
C LEU A 148 -29.35 4.23 17.46
N GLY A 149 -29.82 5.18 18.27
CA GLY A 149 -29.20 6.49 18.42
C GLY A 149 -27.78 6.40 18.98
N LYS A 150 -27.57 5.62 20.05
CA LYS A 150 -26.25 5.37 20.66
C LYS A 150 -25.30 4.68 19.67
N VAL A 151 -25.76 3.64 18.98
CA VAL A 151 -24.96 2.93 17.95
C VAL A 151 -24.54 3.91 16.86
N SER A 152 -25.48 4.69 16.32
CA SER A 152 -25.19 5.66 15.26
C SER A 152 -24.13 6.68 15.69
N MET A 153 -24.15 7.10 16.97
CA MET A 153 -23.18 8.06 17.51
C MET A 153 -21.81 7.43 17.73
N ALA A 154 -21.74 6.22 18.31
CA ALA A 154 -20.49 5.48 18.49
C ALA A 154 -19.78 5.23 17.16
N LEU A 155 -20.52 4.77 16.15
CA LEU A 155 -20.01 4.55 14.79
C LEU A 155 -19.51 5.84 14.12
N ALA A 156 -20.19 6.98 14.36
CA ALA A 156 -19.75 8.27 13.82
C ALA A 156 -18.42 8.73 14.44
N ILE A 157 -18.22 8.51 15.74
CA ILE A 157 -16.97 8.83 16.44
C ILE A 157 -15.83 7.96 15.91
N GLN A 158 -16.04 6.64 15.87
CA GLN A 158 -15.04 5.67 15.40
C GLN A 158 -14.66 5.94 13.93
N SER A 159 -15.63 6.33 13.08
CA SER A 159 -15.36 6.75 11.71
C SER A 159 -14.50 8.00 11.63
N LEU A 160 -14.63 8.95 12.56
CA LEU A 160 -13.81 10.18 12.57
C LEU A 160 -12.40 9.88 13.04
N GLU A 161 -12.24 9.05 14.05
CA GLU A 161 -10.95 8.61 14.58
C GLU A 161 -10.14 7.86 13.54
N LEU A 162 -10.75 6.88 12.86
CA LEU A 162 -10.08 6.12 11.80
C LEU A 162 -9.59 7.06 10.68
N ARG A 163 -10.41 8.03 10.26
CA ARG A 163 -9.99 9.04 9.27
C ARG A 163 -8.84 9.92 9.77
N SER A 164 -8.88 10.33 11.04
CA SER A 164 -7.81 11.14 11.65
C SER A 164 -6.49 10.38 11.71
N MET A 165 -6.51 9.11 12.10
CA MET A 165 -5.33 8.24 12.13
C MET A 165 -4.74 8.03 10.73
N LEU A 166 -5.59 7.77 9.73
CA LEU A 166 -5.16 7.56 8.34
C LEU A 166 -4.57 8.83 7.70
N ARG A 167 -5.08 10.02 8.06
CA ARG A 167 -4.54 11.30 7.54
C ARG A 167 -3.15 11.66 8.09
N LYS A 168 -2.80 11.15 9.27
CA LYS A 168 -1.48 11.41 9.90
C LYS A 168 -0.38 10.48 9.38
N SER A 169 -0.73 9.40 8.67
CA SER A 169 0.21 8.43 8.10
C SER A 169 0.70 8.89 6.71
N VAL A 170 1.52 9.95 6.72
CA VAL A 170 2.53 10.46 5.74
C VAL A 170 2.29 10.37 4.22
N GLU A 171 2.57 11.51 3.56
CA GLU A 171 2.73 11.71 2.12
C GLU A 171 4.19 11.46 1.67
N GLN A 172 4.46 10.38 0.95
CA GLN A 172 5.61 10.33 0.04
C GLN A 172 5.15 9.62 -1.24
N ARG A 173 5.02 10.38 -2.33
CA ARG A 173 4.32 9.96 -3.55
C ARG A 173 5.24 9.54 -4.71
N HIS A 174 6.55 9.68 -4.57
CA HIS A 174 7.49 9.47 -5.68
C HIS A 174 8.81 8.83 -5.23
N LEU A 175 9.26 7.83 -6.01
CA LEU A 175 10.57 7.20 -5.93
C LEU A 175 11.74 8.18 -6.20
N GLU A 176 11.50 9.31 -6.88
CA GLU A 176 12.54 10.29 -7.24
C GLU A 176 12.93 11.26 -6.10
N SER A 177 12.24 11.24 -4.96
CA SER A 177 12.34 12.31 -3.94
C SER A 177 13.34 12.01 -2.80
N GLY A 178 14.28 11.08 -2.98
CA GLY A 178 15.29 10.79 -1.97
C GLY A 178 16.64 10.55 -2.61
N ASP A 179 17.44 11.61 -2.73
CA ASP A 179 18.87 11.46 -2.97
C ASP A 179 19.44 10.57 -1.85
N VAL A 180 19.91 9.39 -2.23
CA VAL A 180 20.73 8.56 -1.36
C VAL A 180 22.10 9.24 -1.33
N GLU A 181 22.42 9.97 -0.25
CA GLU A 181 23.81 10.27 0.07
C GLU A 181 24.53 8.92 0.29
N LEU A 182 25.25 8.48 -0.74
CA LEU A 182 26.21 7.39 -0.65
C LEU A 182 27.37 7.88 0.24
N PHE A 183 27.46 7.32 1.45
CA PHE A 183 28.65 7.40 2.29
C PHE A 183 29.81 6.61 1.69
#